data_AF-A0A3P3QTJ5-F1
#
_entry.id   AF-A0A3P3QTJ5-F1
#
_cell.length_a   1.000
_cell.length_b   1.000
_cell.length_c   1.000
_cell.angle_alpha   90.00
_cell.angle_beta   90.00
_cell.angle_gamma   90.00
#
_symmetry.space_group_name_H-M   'P 1'
#
loop_
_entity.id
_entity.type
_entity.pdbx_description
1 polymer ?
#
loop_
_entity_poly.entity_id
_entity_poly.type
_entity_poly.pdbx_seq_one_letter_code
_entity_poly.pdbx_strand_id
1 'polypeptide(L)'
;MGQYVGVDVQVLKNDLDELKESIAALKKTFGQTSSSVESLKSKWKGEAAIQFMNYFAQETQMYEQMIVELELLQEKFAQSQKDYATAKNELRRLVDDFRV
;
A
#
# COMPACT_ATOMS: atom_id res chain seq x y z
N MET A 1 -10.28 -33.87 3.17
CA MET A 1 -10.67 -32.44 3.13
C MET A 1 -9.44 -31.58 3.50
N GLY A 2 -8.55 -31.30 2.55
CA GLY A 2 -7.27 -30.62 2.85
C GLY A 2 -6.75 -29.69 1.74
N GLN A 3 -7.61 -29.29 0.80
CA GLN A 3 -7.18 -28.58 -0.41
C GLN A 3 -7.39 -27.05 -0.39
N TYR A 4 -7.98 -26.46 0.65
CA TYR A 4 -8.46 -25.08 0.59
C TYR A 4 -7.61 -24.00 1.30
N VAL A 5 -6.44 -24.34 1.84
CA VAL A 5 -5.68 -23.41 2.72
C VAL A 5 -4.24 -23.18 2.23
N GLY A 6 -3.80 -23.88 1.19
CA GLY A 6 -2.45 -23.77 0.65
C GLY A 6 -2.26 -22.67 -0.40
N VAL A 7 -3.33 -22.29 -1.09
CA VAL A 7 -3.25 -21.47 -2.31
C VAL A 7 -3.36 -19.96 -2.01
N ASP A 8 -4.05 -19.53 -0.95
CA ASP A 8 -4.25 -18.10 -0.66
C ASP A 8 -3.01 -17.37 -0.12
N VAL A 9 -2.12 -18.04 0.61
CA VAL A 9 -1.01 -17.35 1.30
C VAL A 9 0.08 -16.87 0.34
N GLN A 10 0.37 -17.65 -0.71
CA GLN A 10 1.35 -17.28 -1.73
C GLN A 10 0.82 -16.21 -2.67
N VAL A 11 -0.46 -16.30 -3.08
CA VAL A 11 -1.11 -15.27 -3.90
C VAL A 11 -1.14 -13.94 -3.15
N LEU A 12 -1.60 -13.94 -1.90
CA LEU A 12 -1.61 -12.74 -1.06
C LEU A 12 -0.22 -12.14 -0.85
N LYS A 13 0.82 -12.98 -0.78
CA LYS A 13 2.20 -12.49 -0.66
C LYS A 13 2.64 -11.76 -1.94
N ASN A 14 2.37 -12.33 -3.10
CA ASN A 14 2.69 -11.69 -4.38
C ASN A 14 1.91 -10.38 -4.52
N ASP A 15 0.61 -10.36 -4.19
CA ASP A 15 -0.22 -9.16 -4.24
C ASP A 15 0.31 -8.06 -3.30
N LEU A 16 0.81 -8.43 -2.11
CA LEU A 16 1.43 -7.50 -1.17
C LEU A 16 2.76 -6.92 -1.68
N ASP A 17 3.56 -7.74 -2.36
CA ASP A 17 4.82 -7.31 -2.97
C ASP A 17 4.55 -6.37 -4.17
N GLU A 18 3.57 -6.69 -5.03
CA GLU A 18 3.11 -5.82 -6.12
C GLU A 18 2.52 -4.49 -5.62
N LEU A 19 1.73 -4.53 -4.54
CA LEU A 19 1.21 -3.33 -3.89
C LEU A 19 2.35 -2.44 -3.38
N LYS A 20 3.40 -3.03 -2.79
CA LYS A 20 4.57 -2.31 -2.30
C LYS A 20 5.30 -1.59 -3.43
N GLU A 21 5.53 -2.28 -4.54
CA GLU A 21 6.17 -1.70 -5.72
C GLU A 21 5.34 -0.56 -6.31
N SER A 22 4.02 -0.74 -6.36
CA SER A 22 3.07 0.26 -6.85
C SER A 22 3.07 1.52 -5.97
N ILE A 23 3.07 1.38 -4.64
CA ILE A 23 3.19 2.51 -3.70
C ILE A 23 4.52 3.24 -3.90
N ALA A 24 5.62 2.51 -4.07
CA ALA A 24 6.94 3.11 -4.31
C ALA A 24 6.98 3.89 -5.64
N ALA A 25 6.39 3.34 -6.70
CA ALA A 25 6.28 4.01 -8.00
C ALA A 25 5.43 5.28 -7.92
N LEU A 26 4.31 5.24 -7.19
CA LEU A 26 3.46 6.41 -6.93
C LEU A 26 4.25 7.50 -6.19
N LYS A 27 4.92 7.16 -5.08
CA LYS A 27 5.75 8.10 -4.32
C LYS A 27 6.82 8.77 -5.19
N LYS A 28 7.49 7.99 -6.05
CA LYS A 28 8.52 8.50 -6.97
C LYS A 28 7.94 9.48 -8.00
N THR A 29 6.85 9.09 -8.66
CA THR A 29 6.19 9.90 -9.69
C THR A 29 5.68 11.22 -9.11
N PHE A 30 5.12 11.14 -7.91
CA PHE A 30 4.64 12.31 -7.19
C PHE A 30 5.79 13.25 -6.80
N GLY A 31 6.89 12.73 -6.25
CA GLY A 31 8.07 13.55 -5.93
C GLY A 31 8.68 14.26 -7.13
N GLN A 32 8.71 13.60 -8.30
CA GLN A 32 9.13 14.22 -9.56
C GLN A 32 8.17 15.34 -10.02
N THR A 33 6.87 15.11 -9.89
CA THR A 33 5.84 16.10 -10.20
C THR A 33 5.97 17.33 -9.31
N SER A 34 6.10 17.15 -7.99
CA SER A 34 6.27 18.25 -7.03
C SER A 34 7.54 19.06 -7.31
N SER A 35 8.64 18.40 -7.66
CA SER A 35 9.89 19.07 -8.06
C SER A 35 9.71 19.92 -9.33
N SER A 36 8.94 19.40 -10.29
CA SER A 36 8.63 20.10 -11.54
C SER A 36 7.73 21.31 -11.30
N VAL A 37 6.75 21.19 -10.41
CA VAL A 37 5.83 22.28 -10.03
C VAL A 37 6.56 23.38 -9.26
N GLU A 38 7.47 23.06 -8.33
CA GLU A 38 8.28 24.08 -7.65
C GLU A 38 9.21 24.81 -8.64
N SER A 39 9.76 24.10 -9.62
CA SER A 39 10.50 24.73 -10.72
C SER A 39 9.61 25.66 -11.55
N LEU A 40 8.36 25.26 -11.84
CA LEU A 40 7.39 26.07 -12.56
C LEU A 40 6.98 27.32 -11.76
N LYS A 41 6.77 27.20 -10.45
CA LYS A 41 6.41 28.28 -9.53
C LYS A 41 7.42 29.42 -9.50
N SER A 42 8.69 29.11 -9.71
CA SER A 42 9.74 30.14 -9.78
C SER A 42 9.62 30.99 -11.06
N LYS A 43 9.12 30.41 -12.16
CA LYS A 43 9.08 31.02 -13.51
C LYS A 43 7.71 31.57 -13.89
N TRP A 44 6.63 30.98 -13.37
CA TRP A 44 5.26 31.35 -13.70
C TRP A 44 4.64 32.16 -12.57
N LYS A 45 4.27 33.41 -12.87
CA LYS A 45 3.66 34.36 -11.95
C LYS A 45 2.32 34.83 -12.50
N GLY A 46 1.45 35.31 -11.61
CA GLY A 46 0.11 35.80 -11.94
C GLY A 46 -0.99 34.96 -11.29
N GLU A 47 -2.22 35.40 -11.45
CA GLU A 47 -3.38 34.83 -10.76
C GLU A 47 -3.66 33.37 -11.17
N ALA A 48 -3.49 33.04 -12.45
CA ALA A 48 -3.59 31.66 -12.94
C ALA A 48 -2.54 30.73 -12.30
N ALA A 49 -1.32 31.22 -12.08
CA ALA A 49 -0.28 30.46 -11.41
C ALA A 49 -0.65 30.19 -9.94
N ILE A 50 -1.19 31.20 -9.24
CA ILE A 50 -1.65 31.06 -7.85
C ILE A 50 -2.77 30.02 -7.76
N GLN A 51 -3.76 30.07 -8.66
CA GLN A 51 -4.86 29.10 -8.67
C GLN A 51 -4.37 27.67 -8.93
N PHE A 52 -3.48 27.49 -9.92
CA PHE A 52 -2.88 26.19 -10.18
C PHE A 52 -2.11 25.66 -8.96
N MET A 53 -1.30 26.50 -8.31
CA MET A 53 -0.51 26.08 -7.14
C MET A 53 -1.41 25.69 -5.95
N ASN A 54 -2.51 26.42 -5.73
CA ASN A 54 -3.48 26.09 -4.70
C ASN A 54 -4.17 24.75 -4.99
N TYR A 55 -4.59 24.52 -6.23
CA TYR A 55 -5.19 23.25 -6.63
C TYR A 55 -4.20 22.10 -6.51
N PHE A 56 -2.96 22.30 -6.99
CA PHE A 56 -1.90 21.31 -6.87
C PHE A 56 -1.59 20.95 -5.41
N ALA A 57 -1.60 21.93 -4.50
CA ALA A 57 -1.40 21.67 -3.07
C ALA A 57 -2.54 20.84 -2.45
N GLN A 58 -3.78 21.07 -2.86
CA GLN A 58 -4.93 20.26 -2.41
C GLN A 58 -4.86 18.83 -2.91
N GLU A 59 -4.60 18.66 -4.21
CA GLU A 59 -4.39 17.33 -4.81
C GLU A 59 -3.20 16.62 -4.15
N THR A 60 -2.11 17.36 -3.87
CA THR A 60 -0.93 16.84 -3.19
C THR A 60 -1.29 16.21 -1.85
N GLN A 61 -2.07 16.92 -1.04
CA GLN A 61 -2.54 16.43 0.25
C GLN A 61 -3.42 15.18 0.09
N MET A 62 -4.28 15.13 -0.92
CA MET A 62 -5.11 13.96 -1.20
C MET A 62 -4.28 12.73 -1.59
N TYR A 63 -3.24 12.91 -2.43
CA TYR A 63 -2.33 11.83 -2.78
C TYR A 63 -1.53 11.32 -1.57
N GLU A 64 -1.07 12.22 -0.69
CA GLU A 64 -0.39 11.82 0.55
C GLU A 64 -1.31 10.99 1.46
N GLN A 65 -2.58 11.40 1.61
CA GLN A 65 -3.57 10.63 2.36
C GLN A 65 -3.83 9.25 1.75
N MET A 66 -4.01 9.18 0.43
CA MET A 66 -4.20 7.91 -0.27
C MET A 66 -3.00 6.97 -0.08
N ILE A 67 -1.78 7.50 -0.14
CA ILE A 67 -0.57 6.72 0.12
C ILE A 67 -0.57 6.14 1.54
N VAL A 68 -0.93 6.94 2.55
CA VAL A 68 -1.02 6.48 3.94
C VAL A 68 -2.06 5.37 4.10
N GLU A 69 -3.22 5.50 3.45
CA GLU A 69 -4.25 4.46 3.47
C GLU A 69 -3.79 3.16 2.80
N LEU A 70 -3.06 3.25 1.69
CA LEU A 70 -2.49 2.09 1.00
C LEU A 70 -1.42 1.38 1.86
N GLU A 71 -0.58 2.14 2.57
CA GLU A 71 0.41 1.57 3.50
C GLU A 71 -0.27 0.89 4.70
N LEU A 72 -1.35 1.49 5.24
CA LEU A 72 -2.14 0.87 6.30
C LEU A 72 -2.82 -0.43 5.83
N LEU A 73 -3.35 -0.44 4.59
CA LEU A 73 -3.94 -1.62 4.00
C LEU A 73 -2.91 -2.74 3.85
N GLN A 74 -1.70 -2.41 3.39
CA GLN A 74 -0.58 -3.34 3.30
C GLN A 74 -0.25 -3.95 4.66
N GLU A 75 -0.16 -3.14 5.72
CA GLU A 75 0.12 -3.61 7.08
C GLU A 75 -0.98 -4.57 7.58
N LYS A 76 -2.24 -4.23 7.36
CA LYS A 76 -3.39 -5.08 7.75
C LYS A 76 -3.37 -6.42 7.04
N PHE A 77 -3.05 -6.45 5.75
CA PHE A 77 -2.93 -7.71 5.00
C PHE A 77 -1.76 -8.57 5.49
N ALA A 78 -0.60 -7.96 5.76
CA ALA A 78 0.54 -8.67 6.33
C ALA A 78 0.21 -9.27 7.71
N GLN A 79 -0.50 -8.52 8.55
CA GLN A 79 -0.96 -9.02 9.85
C GLN A 79 -1.97 -10.16 9.70
N SER A 80 -2.97 -10.01 8.81
CA SER A 80 -3.95 -11.06 8.53
C SER A 80 -3.28 -12.36 8.06
N GLN A 81 -2.25 -12.27 7.22
CA GLN A 81 -1.46 -13.42 6.78
C GLN A 81 -0.78 -14.13 7.96
N LYS A 82 -0.18 -13.36 8.88
CA LYS A 82 0.46 -13.89 10.09
C LYS A 82 -0.54 -14.59 11.01
N ASP A 83 -1.71 -14.01 11.20
CA ASP A 83 -2.77 -14.57 12.04
C ASP A 83 -3.28 -15.88 11.44
N TYR A 84 -3.49 -15.91 10.12
CA TYR A 84 -3.92 -17.11 9.42
C TYR A 84 -2.90 -18.25 9.50
N ALA A 85 -1.60 -17.94 9.33
CA ALA A 85 -0.54 -18.92 9.48
C ALA A 85 -0.46 -19.47 10.92
N THR A 86 -0.69 -18.61 11.92
CA THR A 86 -0.73 -18.99 13.34
C THR A 86 -1.90 -19.94 13.62
N ALA A 87 -3.11 -19.56 13.21
CA ALA A 87 -4.30 -20.39 13.37
C ALA A 87 -4.16 -21.76 12.69
N LYS A 88 -3.56 -21.81 11.49
CA LYS A 88 -3.25 -23.06 10.79
C LYS A 88 -2.29 -23.96 11.59
N ASN A 89 -1.26 -23.38 12.20
CA ASN A 89 -0.30 -24.13 13.00
C ASN A 89 -0.92 -24.65 14.31
N GLU A 90 -1.78 -23.86 14.96
CA GLU A 90 -2.52 -24.28 16.15
C GLU A 90 -3.49 -25.42 15.84
N LEU A 91 -4.27 -25.32 14.75
CA LEU A 91 -5.13 -26.40 14.27
C LEU A 91 -4.35 -27.69 13.99
N ARG A 92 -3.17 -27.57 13.37
CA ARG A 92 -2.31 -28.72 13.09
C ARG A 92 -1.85 -29.40 14.39
N ARG A 93 -1.39 -28.62 15.38
CA ARG A 93 -1.00 -29.15 16.70
C ARG A 93 -2.16 -29.86 17.37
N LEU A 94 -3.35 -29.25 17.38
CA LEU A 94 -4.55 -29.85 17.98
C LEU A 94 -4.89 -31.19 17.31
N VAL A 95 -4.86 -31.26 15.96
CA VAL A 95 -5.11 -32.51 15.22
C VAL A 95 -4.06 -33.58 15.52
N ASP A 96 -2.80 -33.19 15.66
CA ASP A 96 -1.71 -34.10 15.99
C ASP A 96 -1.88 -34.63 17.44
N ASP A 97 -2.27 -33.78 18.40
CA ASP A 97 -2.56 -34.14 19.79
C ASP A 97 -3.76 -35.11 19.91
N PHE A 98 -4.78 -34.96 19.07
CA PHE A 98 -5.94 -35.87 19.02
C PHE A 98 -5.64 -37.22 18.34
N ARG A 99 -4.51 -37.35 17.62
CA ARG A 99 -4.09 -38.58 16.94
C ARG A 99 -3.11 -39.42 17.75
N VAL A 100 -2.83 -39.03 19.00
CA VAL A 100 -2.11 -39.82 20.01
C VAL A 100 -3.07 -40.75 20.75
#